data_AF-A0A843I0M6-F1
#
_entry.id   AF-A0A843I0M6-F1
#
_cell.length_a   1.000
_cell.length_b   1.000
_cell.length_c   1.000
_cell.angle_alpha   90.00
_cell.angle_beta   90.00
_cell.angle_gamma   90.00
#
_symmetry.space_group_name_H-M   'P 1'
#
loop_
_entity.id
_entity.type
_entity.pdbx_description
1 polymer ?
#
loop_
_entity_poly.entity_id
_entity_poly.type
_entity_poly.pdbx_seq_one_letter_code
_entity_poly.pdbx_strand_id
1 'polypeptide(L)'
;MEQREGLQTVNAWIQTFNRIGKSESNFHSFELVKAGDVVNATLVLEGVEVGGTCLAGPYALASLALSGSRVSLKLAAGEYQRCAGGGPDEVVERREPKYVDKVIDLGGGPELVNAVKAVRTEGDFVSLLEAALELAAGS
;
A
#
# COMPACT_ATOMS: atom_id res chain seq x y z
N MET A 1 11.46 -14.14 -16.75
CA MET A 1 12.20 -13.89 -15.49
C MET A 1 11.42 -12.87 -14.66
N GLU A 2 10.85 -11.84 -15.29
CA GLU A 2 9.98 -10.81 -14.71
C GLU A 2 8.73 -11.38 -13.98
N GLN A 3 7.99 -12.32 -14.59
CA GLN A 3 6.87 -13.01 -13.93
C GLN A 3 7.18 -13.64 -12.56
N ARG A 4 8.43 -14.05 -12.32
CA ARG A 4 8.81 -14.59 -11.01
C ARG A 4 9.03 -13.48 -9.98
N GLU A 5 9.45 -12.30 -10.42
CA GLU A 5 9.64 -11.14 -9.55
C GLU A 5 8.30 -10.50 -9.14
N GLY A 6 7.34 -10.39 -10.07
CA GLY A 6 5.98 -9.89 -9.78
C GLY A 6 5.29 -10.74 -8.71
N LEU A 7 5.25 -12.06 -8.92
CA LEU A 7 4.68 -13.01 -7.95
C LEU A 7 5.38 -12.99 -6.59
N GLN A 8 6.72 -12.89 -6.56
CA GLN A 8 7.47 -12.80 -5.28
C GLN A 8 7.15 -11.50 -4.52
N THR A 9 7.05 -10.38 -5.25
CA THR A 9 6.71 -9.06 -4.69
C THR A 9 5.32 -9.08 -4.05
N VAL A 10 4.33 -9.58 -4.79
CA VAL A 10 2.94 -9.71 -4.34
C VAL A 10 2.86 -10.63 -3.11
N ASN A 11 3.52 -11.79 -3.15
CA ASN A 11 3.51 -12.73 -2.02
C ASN A 11 4.14 -12.13 -0.75
N ALA A 12 5.28 -11.44 -0.87
CA ALA A 12 5.94 -10.81 0.27
C ALA A 12 5.06 -9.71 0.90
N TRP A 13 4.36 -8.94 0.06
CA TRP A 13 3.41 -7.94 0.52
C TRP A 13 2.21 -8.57 1.22
N ILE A 14 1.57 -9.59 0.60
CA ILE A 14 0.43 -10.32 1.17
C ILE A 14 0.79 -10.96 2.52
N GLN A 15 1.98 -11.56 2.64
CA GLN A 15 2.45 -12.13 3.90
C GLN A 15 2.54 -11.08 5.00
N THR A 16 3.07 -9.90 4.69
CA THR A 16 3.17 -8.79 5.66
C THR A 16 1.79 -8.23 6.01
N PHE A 17 0.94 -7.99 5.01
CA PHE A 17 -0.44 -7.51 5.20
C PHE A 17 -1.24 -8.46 6.10
N ASN A 18 -1.21 -9.77 5.81
CA ASN A 18 -1.90 -10.78 6.60
C ASN A 18 -1.32 -10.95 8.00
N ARG A 19 0.00 -10.79 8.16
CA ARG A 19 0.64 -10.78 9.49
C ARG A 19 0.07 -9.65 10.35
N ILE A 20 -0.06 -8.45 9.79
CA ILE A 20 -0.58 -7.28 10.50
C ILE A 20 -2.09 -7.43 10.75
N GLY A 21 -2.87 -7.82 9.74
CA GLY A 21 -4.33 -7.92 9.86
C GLY A 21 -4.82 -8.98 10.86
N LYS A 22 -3.96 -9.93 11.25
CA LYS A 22 -4.23 -10.90 12.32
C LYS A 22 -3.90 -10.40 13.73
N SER A 23 -3.22 -9.25 13.85
CA SER A 23 -2.91 -8.64 15.14
C SER A 23 -4.14 -7.91 15.70
N GLU A 24 -4.41 -8.08 17.00
CA GLU A 24 -5.43 -7.31 17.73
C GLU A 24 -5.05 -5.83 17.91
N SER A 25 -3.78 -5.49 17.67
CA SER A 25 -3.25 -4.12 17.75
C SER A 25 -2.68 -3.71 16.40
N ASN A 26 -3.52 -3.07 15.58
CA ASN A 26 -3.14 -2.50 14.29
C ASN A 26 -3.86 -1.16 14.04
N PHE A 27 -3.27 -0.34 13.18
CA PHE A 27 -3.88 0.83 12.59
C PHE A 27 -4.06 0.61 11.09
N HIS A 28 -5.16 1.09 10.53
CA HIS A 28 -5.36 1.19 9.10
C HIS A 28 -5.70 2.62 8.72
N SER A 29 -5.26 3.04 7.55
CA SER A 29 -5.64 4.32 6.96
C SER A 29 -5.82 4.17 5.47
N PHE A 30 -6.88 4.79 4.96
CA PHE A 30 -7.15 4.90 3.54
C PHE A 30 -7.14 6.38 3.12
N GLU A 31 -6.38 6.68 2.08
CA GLU A 31 -6.31 8.00 1.47
C GLU A 31 -6.73 7.92 0.00
N LEU A 32 -7.61 8.82 -0.41
CA LEU A 32 -8.03 8.95 -1.80
C LEU A 32 -7.85 10.40 -2.26
N VAL A 33 -6.90 10.60 -3.18
CA VAL A 33 -6.65 11.89 -3.82
C VAL A 33 -7.13 11.82 -5.27
N LYS A 34 -8.03 12.74 -5.64
CA LYS A 34 -8.49 12.92 -7.03
C LYS A 34 -8.23 14.34 -7.48
N ALA A 35 -7.51 14.50 -8.59
CA ALA A 35 -7.20 15.80 -9.19
C ALA A 35 -7.23 15.70 -10.72
N GLY A 36 -8.31 16.19 -11.33
CA GLY A 36 -8.51 16.07 -12.78
C GLY A 36 -8.57 14.59 -13.20
N ASP A 37 -7.64 14.19 -14.07
CA ASP A 37 -7.49 12.80 -14.54
C ASP A 37 -6.57 11.94 -13.66
N VAL A 38 -6.01 12.50 -12.59
CA VAL A 38 -5.16 11.78 -11.64
C VAL A 38 -6.01 11.22 -10.50
N VAL A 39 -5.82 9.94 -10.21
CA VAL A 39 -6.38 9.27 -9.03
C VAL A 39 -5.24 8.58 -8.30
N ASN A 40 -5.12 8.79 -6.99
CA ASN A 40 -4.25 8.01 -6.13
C ASN A 40 -5.07 7.49 -4.95
N ALA A 41 -5.22 6.18 -4.86
CA ALA A 41 -5.89 5.51 -3.76
C ALA A 41 -4.86 4.68 -3.01
N THR A 42 -4.62 4.99 -1.74
CA THR A 42 -3.58 4.37 -0.92
C THR A 42 -4.18 3.78 0.34
N LEU A 43 -3.93 2.49 0.56
CA LEU A 43 -4.21 1.78 1.81
C LEU A 43 -2.89 1.52 2.53
N VAL A 44 -2.87 1.86 3.82
CA VAL A 44 -1.76 1.55 4.71
C VAL A 44 -2.30 0.77 5.90
N LEU A 45 -1.61 -0.31 6.24
CA LEU A 45 -1.86 -1.11 7.42
C LEU A 45 -0.57 -1.16 8.26
N GLU A 46 -0.67 -0.89 9.55
CA GLU A 46 0.44 -0.76 10.50
C GLU A 46 0.17 -1.65 11.72
N GLY A 47 1.08 -2.57 12.03
CA GLY A 47 1.05 -3.33 13.27
C GLY A 47 1.62 -2.50 14.40
N VAL A 48 1.08 -2.63 15.62
CA VAL A 48 1.63 -1.94 16.79
C VAL A 48 2.36 -2.95 17.66
N GLU A 49 3.68 -2.80 17.75
CA GLU A 49 4.51 -3.51 18.69
C GLU A 49 4.85 -2.56 19.84
N VAL A 50 4.46 -2.94 21.06
CA VAL A 50 4.72 -2.13 22.25
C VAL A 50 6.16 -2.36 22.70
N GLY A 51 7.06 -1.46 22.31
CA GLY A 51 8.49 -1.53 22.63
C GLY A 51 9.12 -0.15 22.80
N GLY A 52 9.30 0.30 24.04
CA GLY A 52 9.97 1.57 24.35
C GLY A 52 9.08 2.81 24.24
N THR A 53 9.70 3.96 23.91
CA THR A 53 9.04 5.28 23.85
C THR A 53 8.48 5.62 22.46
N CYS A 54 8.71 4.76 21.46
CA CYS A 54 8.21 4.95 20.11
C CYS A 54 7.17 3.87 19.77
N LEU A 55 6.16 4.25 18.98
CA LEU A 55 5.32 3.27 18.31
C LEU A 55 6.14 2.69 17.16
N ALA A 56 6.22 1.38 17.05
CA ALA A 56 6.94 0.71 15.99
C ALA A 56 6.21 -0.57 15.59
N GLY A 57 6.60 -1.11 14.46
CA GLY A 57 6.13 -2.42 14.02
C GLY A 57 6.14 -2.53 12.50
N PRO A 58 5.53 -3.61 11.99
CA PRO A 58 5.48 -3.82 10.56
C PRO A 58 4.45 -2.93 9.88
N TYR A 59 4.71 -2.54 8.63
CA TYR A 59 3.70 -1.89 7.79
C TYR A 59 3.58 -2.59 6.43
N ALA A 60 2.39 -2.47 5.84
CA ALA A 60 2.09 -2.81 4.46
C ALA A 60 1.31 -1.66 3.80
N LEU A 61 1.76 -1.23 2.63
CA LEU A 61 1.16 -0.16 1.85
C LEU A 61 0.86 -0.68 0.44
N ALA A 62 -0.36 -0.44 -0.03
CA ALA A 62 -0.75 -0.60 -1.42
C ALA A 62 -1.30 0.72 -1.94
N SER A 63 -0.83 1.17 -3.11
CA SER A 63 -1.31 2.39 -3.75
C SER A 63 -1.58 2.15 -5.22
N LEU A 64 -2.81 2.41 -5.65
CA LEU A 64 -3.19 2.45 -7.06
C LEU A 64 -3.16 3.90 -7.51
N ALA A 65 -2.31 4.16 -8.50
CA ALA A 65 -2.20 5.48 -9.12
C ALA A 65 -2.60 5.40 -10.59
N LEU A 66 -3.56 6.23 -10.99
CA LEU A 66 -3.86 6.56 -12.37
C LEU A 66 -3.20 7.89 -12.70
N SER A 67 -2.32 7.89 -13.71
CA SER A 67 -1.74 9.09 -14.28
C SER A 67 -1.88 9.03 -15.80
N GLY A 68 -2.57 10.02 -16.38
CA GLY A 68 -2.96 9.98 -17.78
C GLY A 68 -3.85 8.77 -18.07
N SER A 69 -3.37 7.84 -18.89
CA SER A 69 -4.07 6.60 -19.26
C SER A 69 -3.45 5.34 -18.66
N ARG A 70 -2.50 5.46 -17.73
CA ARG A 70 -1.80 4.31 -17.14
C ARG A 70 -2.07 4.17 -15.66
N VAL A 71 -2.29 2.91 -15.26
CA VAL A 71 -2.48 2.52 -13.88
C VAL A 71 -1.21 1.82 -13.40
N SER A 72 -0.71 2.26 -12.25
CA SER A 72 0.39 1.61 -11.55
C SER A 72 -0.02 1.19 -10.16
N LEU A 73 0.47 0.03 -9.73
CA LEU A 73 0.36 -0.45 -8.36
C LEU A 73 1.71 -0.28 -7.66
N LYS A 74 1.74 0.53 -6.61
CA LYS A 74 2.85 0.55 -5.67
C LYS A 74 2.55 -0.39 -4.50
N LEU A 75 3.44 -1.34 -4.27
CA LEU A 75 3.48 -2.16 -3.06
C LEU A 75 4.71 -1.77 -2.27
N ALA A 76 4.53 -1.53 -0.97
CA ALA A 76 5.64 -1.38 -0.04
C ALA A 76 5.33 -2.13 1.27
N ALA A 77 6.34 -2.78 1.83
CA ALA A 77 6.21 -3.50 3.09
C ALA A 77 7.55 -3.49 3.82
N GLY A 78 7.50 -3.32 5.13
CA GLY A 78 8.70 -3.14 5.93
C GLY A 78 8.38 -2.90 7.39
N GLU A 79 9.24 -2.13 8.03
CA GLU A 79 9.09 -1.72 9.42
C GLU A 79 8.93 -0.20 9.47
N TYR A 80 8.09 0.29 10.39
CA TYR A 80 7.97 1.71 10.67
C TYR A 80 8.34 1.99 12.13
N GLN A 81 8.70 3.24 12.38
CA GLN A 81 8.89 3.77 13.72
C GLN A 81 8.35 5.19 13.77
N ARG A 82 7.51 5.47 14.75
CA ARG A 82 6.90 6.76 15.04
C ARG A 82 7.25 7.16 16.47
N CYS A 83 8.13 8.14 16.61
CA CYS A 83 8.60 8.65 17.90
C CYS A 83 8.03 10.05 18.16
N ALA A 84 7.84 10.39 19.43
CA ALA A 84 7.69 11.79 19.83
C ALA A 84 8.95 12.56 19.39
N GLY A 85 8.76 13.68 18.71
CA GLY A 85 9.81 14.58 18.22
C GLY A 85 10.34 15.51 19.30
N GLY A 86 11.13 16.52 18.89
CA GLY A 86 11.75 17.46 19.82
C GLY A 86 10.79 18.52 20.37
N GLY A 87 9.65 18.73 19.70
CA GLY A 87 8.57 19.63 20.13
C GLY A 87 7.34 18.90 20.69
N PRO A 88 6.43 19.61 21.38
CA PRO A 88 5.27 19.02 22.08
C PRO A 88 4.26 18.31 21.15
N ASP A 89 4.22 18.64 19.86
CA ASP A 89 3.34 18.04 18.85
C ASP A 89 4.10 17.48 17.64
N GLU A 90 5.44 17.42 17.72
CA GLU A 90 6.23 16.90 16.62
C GLU A 90 6.22 15.37 16.69
N VAL A 91 5.87 14.73 15.58
CA VAL A 91 5.92 13.27 15.46
C VAL A 91 6.86 12.95 14.31
N VAL A 92 7.95 12.24 14.61
CA VAL A 92 8.89 11.79 13.59
C VAL A 92 8.53 10.36 13.21
N GLU A 93 7.98 10.21 12.01
CA GLU A 93 7.72 8.90 11.41
C GLU A 93 8.83 8.54 10.42
N ARG A 94 9.33 7.31 10.53
CA ARG A 94 10.27 6.70 9.59
C ARG A 94 9.66 5.39 9.10
N ARG A 95 9.69 5.19 7.79
CA ARG A 95 9.33 3.94 7.13
C ARG A 95 10.55 3.39 6.44
N GLU A 96 10.92 2.16 6.78
CA GLU A 96 12.00 1.44 6.15
C GLU A 96 11.39 0.28 5.36
N PRO A 97 11.26 0.40 4.03
CA PRO A 97 10.80 -0.71 3.20
C PRO A 97 11.88 -1.80 3.19
N LYS A 98 11.75 -2.78 4.08
CA LYS A 98 12.70 -3.89 4.23
C LYS A 98 12.35 -5.11 3.40
N TYR A 99 11.07 -5.30 3.10
CA TYR A 99 10.57 -6.51 2.45
C TYR A 99 10.14 -6.24 1.01
N VAL A 100 9.47 -5.11 0.78
CA VAL A 100 8.95 -4.71 -0.54
C VAL A 100 9.03 -3.19 -0.71
N ASP A 101 9.49 -2.73 -1.87
CA ASP A 101 9.26 -1.37 -2.40
C ASP A 101 9.31 -1.44 -3.92
N LYS A 102 8.14 -1.56 -4.54
CA LYS A 102 8.01 -1.77 -5.99
C LYS A 102 6.82 -1.00 -6.53
N VAL A 103 7.02 -0.45 -7.73
CA VAL A 103 5.96 0.14 -8.56
C VAL A 103 5.83 -0.75 -9.80
N ILE A 104 4.63 -1.23 -10.06
CA ILE A 104 4.31 -2.16 -11.13
C ILE A 104 3.33 -1.46 -12.08
N ASP A 105 3.68 -1.38 -13.37
CA ASP A 105 2.78 -0.84 -14.40
C ASP A 105 1.75 -1.92 -14.76
N LEU A 106 0.49 -1.67 -14.42
CA LEU A 106 -0.63 -2.57 -14.72
C LEU A 106 -1.20 -2.34 -16.13
N GLY A 107 -0.67 -1.37 -16.87
CA GLY A 107 -1.12 -0.98 -18.19
C GLY A 107 -2.19 0.11 -18.19
N GLY A 108 -2.91 0.21 -19.31
CA GLY A 108 -3.89 1.27 -19.57
C GLY A 108 -5.19 0.75 -20.16
N GLY A 109 -5.57 -0.49 -19.83
CA GLY A 109 -6.82 -1.07 -20.30
C GLY A 109 -8.02 -0.22 -19.84
N PRO A 110 -9.00 0.04 -20.71
CA PRO A 110 -10.11 0.95 -20.39
C PRO A 110 -10.93 0.46 -19.19
N GLU A 111 -11.07 -0.84 -19.01
CA GLU A 111 -11.73 -1.45 -17.85
C GLU A 111 -11.03 -1.10 -16.54
N LEU A 112 -9.70 -1.29 -16.47
CA LEU A 112 -8.90 -0.98 -15.29
C LEU A 112 -8.87 0.53 -14.99
N VAL A 113 -8.70 1.36 -16.03
CA VAL A 113 -8.72 2.83 -15.89
C VAL A 113 -10.06 3.29 -15.33
N ASN A 114 -11.17 2.78 -15.88
CA ASN A 114 -12.51 3.14 -15.40
C ASN A 114 -12.75 2.64 -13.98
N ALA A 115 -12.27 1.44 -13.63
CA ALA A 115 -12.36 0.91 -12.28
C ALA A 115 -11.63 1.79 -11.27
N VAL A 116 -10.39 2.23 -11.56
CA VAL A 116 -9.64 3.14 -10.70
C VAL A 116 -10.34 4.50 -10.58
N LYS A 117 -10.87 5.06 -11.68
CA LYS A 117 -11.64 6.32 -11.64
C LYS A 117 -12.91 6.19 -10.78
N ALA A 118 -13.52 5.01 -10.75
CA ALA A 118 -14.75 4.73 -10.03
C ALA A 118 -14.57 4.57 -8.51
N VAL A 119 -13.36 4.33 -7.99
CA VAL A 119 -13.10 4.18 -6.55
C VAL A 119 -13.60 5.41 -5.78
N ARG A 120 -14.46 5.22 -4.77
CA ARG A 120 -14.95 6.29 -3.89
C ARG A 120 -14.68 5.99 -2.42
N THR A 121 -14.54 4.73 -2.08
CA THR A 121 -14.41 4.24 -0.71
C THR A 121 -13.23 3.28 -0.59
N GLU A 122 -12.82 3.02 0.65
CA GLU A 122 -11.85 1.97 0.96
C GLU A 122 -12.35 0.60 0.48
N GLY A 123 -13.65 0.31 0.61
CA GLY A 123 -14.25 -0.94 0.14
C GLY A 123 -14.09 -1.14 -1.37
N ASP A 124 -14.34 -0.09 -2.17
CA ASP A 124 -14.12 -0.14 -3.63
C ASP A 124 -12.65 -0.41 -3.96
N PHE A 125 -11.74 0.23 -3.22
CA PHE A 125 -10.30 0.04 -3.38
C PHE A 125 -9.88 -1.38 -3.05
N VAL A 126 -10.34 -1.95 -1.93
CA VAL A 126 -10.00 -3.32 -1.52
C VAL A 126 -10.49 -4.34 -2.55
N SER A 127 -11.71 -4.18 -3.07
CA SER A 127 -12.21 -5.04 -4.15
C SER A 127 -11.37 -4.92 -5.44
N LEU A 128 -10.90 -3.72 -5.77
CA LEU A 128 -10.03 -3.51 -6.93
C LEU A 128 -8.60 -4.01 -6.71
N LEU A 129 -8.11 -3.95 -5.47
CA LEU A 129 -6.75 -4.33 -5.12
C LEU A 129 -6.50 -5.81 -5.41
N GLU A 130 -7.49 -6.69 -5.20
CA GLU A 130 -7.36 -8.12 -5.53
C GLU A 130 -7.02 -8.32 -7.01
N ALA A 131 -7.81 -7.73 -7.92
CA ALA A 131 -7.54 -7.77 -9.36
C ALA A 131 -6.19 -7.14 -9.74
N ALA A 132 -5.82 -6.04 -9.07
CA ALA A 132 -4.52 -5.39 -9.29
C ALA A 132 -3.33 -6.29 -8.87
N LEU A 133 -3.48 -7.04 -7.76
CA LEU A 133 -2.47 -7.99 -7.29
C LEU A 133 -2.33 -9.19 -8.24
N GLU A 134 -3.44 -9.68 -8.81
CA GLU A 134 -3.42 -10.74 -9.82
C GLU A 134 -2.67 -10.30 -11.08
N LEU A 135 -2.98 -9.09 -11.59
CA LEU A 135 -2.29 -8.50 -12.73
C LEU A 135 -0.79 -8.32 -12.45
N ALA A 136 -0.45 -7.80 -11.27
CA ALA A 136 0.93 -7.62 -10.83
C ALA A 136 1.70 -8.94 -10.62
N ALA A 137 1.02 -10.02 -10.24
CA ALA A 137 1.64 -11.34 -10.13
C ALA A 137 1.94 -11.95 -11.51
N GLY A 138 1.19 -11.56 -12.54
CA GLY A 138 1.36 -12.01 -13.93
C GLY A 138 2.37 -11.22 -14.77
N SER A 139 2.86 -10.08 -14.26
CA SER A 139 3.90 -9.24 -14.88
C SER A 139 5.31 -9.72 -14.56
#